data_AF-A0A091FRY7-F1
#
_entry.id   AF-A0A091FRY7-F1
#
_cell.length_a   1.000
_cell.length_b   1.000
_cell.length_c   1.000
_cell.angle_alpha   90.00
_cell.angle_beta   90.00
_cell.angle_gamma   90.00
#
_symmetry.space_group_name_H-M   'P 1'
#
loop_
_entity.id
_entity.type
_entity.pdbx_description
1 polymer ?
#
loop_
_entity_poly.entity_id
_entity_poly.type
_entity_poly.pdbx_seq_one_letter_code
_entity_poly.pdbx_strand_id
1 'polypeptide(L)'
;SPQGRSKKKSRKHQRFMERRALLEQKGLLSPRGRLGSQSPEAGLEALTKADGTTAPRCDKVPKPKRIVSASLSPSASPDSIARHHSVLLSQGNGSSKRVRTSALVLRPGKYVAIDCEMVGTGPQGRLSELARCSVVNYEGDVIYDKYVQPELPIVDYRTRWSGITKQHMKNAIPFKTAQAEILKILKDKIVVGHAIHNDFQALKYFHPKDRTRDTSQIPALKKRAGLPVRANVSLKNLARHLLHKKIQVGCKGHSSVEDAQTAMELYRLVEVQWEKELAHSLPPRPPSPVTDPTADSSQYLDDQYWPTDLMASGL
;
A
#
# COMPACT_ATOMS: atom_id res chain seq x y z
N SER A 1 0.01 53.98 17.65
CA SER A 1 -0.75 52.76 17.29
C SER A 1 -1.46 52.94 15.97
N PRO A 2 -1.60 51.91 15.10
CA PRO A 2 -0.63 50.90 14.67
C PRO A 2 -0.23 51.12 13.18
N GLN A 3 1.06 51.00 12.86
CA GLN A 3 1.55 50.99 11.48
C GLN A 3 1.42 49.57 10.89
N GLY A 4 0.69 49.44 9.79
CA GLY A 4 0.48 48.19 9.07
C GLY A 4 1.75 47.71 8.35
N ARG A 5 2.31 46.57 8.78
CA ARG A 5 3.40 45.88 8.07
C ARG A 5 2.89 45.27 6.76
N SER A 6 3.31 45.85 5.63
CA SER A 6 3.12 45.26 4.29
C SER A 6 3.86 43.92 4.18
N LYS A 7 3.11 42.82 4.01
CA LYS A 7 3.68 41.48 3.80
C LYS A 7 4.31 41.43 2.41
N LYS A 8 5.65 41.52 2.33
CA LYS A 8 6.41 41.26 1.10
C LYS A 8 6.04 39.88 0.55
N LYS A 9 5.41 39.83 -0.62
CA LYS A 9 5.02 38.59 -1.28
C LYS A 9 6.27 37.81 -1.68
N SER A 10 6.30 36.51 -1.37
CA SER A 10 7.43 35.62 -1.67
C SER A 10 7.76 35.61 -3.17
N ARG A 11 9.05 35.53 -3.53
CA ARG A 11 9.52 35.40 -4.95
C ARG A 11 8.81 34.27 -5.71
N LYS A 12 8.39 33.21 -5.00
CA LYS A 12 7.62 32.10 -5.57
C LYS A 12 6.23 32.52 -6.02
N HIS A 13 5.58 33.41 -5.27
CA HIS A 13 4.27 33.96 -5.61
C HIS A 13 4.36 34.92 -6.81
N GLN A 14 5.42 35.74 -6.88
CA GLN A 14 5.65 36.62 -8.03
C GLN A 14 5.76 35.82 -9.34
N ARG A 15 6.60 34.77 -9.35
CA ARG A 15 6.77 33.87 -10.51
C ARG A 15 5.47 33.15 -10.89
N PHE A 16 4.66 32.78 -9.90
CA PHE A 16 3.35 32.16 -10.16
C PHE A 16 2.40 33.15 -10.87
N MET A 17 2.35 34.40 -10.43
CA MET A 17 1.50 35.42 -11.04
C MET A 17 1.97 35.79 -12.45
N GLU A 18 3.28 35.90 -12.68
CA GLU A 18 3.86 36.12 -14.02
C GLU A 18 3.53 34.98 -14.98
N ARG A 19 3.73 33.73 -14.54
CA ARG A 19 3.40 32.55 -15.37
C ARG A 19 1.91 32.45 -15.66
N ARG A 20 1.06 32.83 -14.72
CA ARG A 20 -0.39 32.86 -14.91
C ARG A 20 -0.81 33.92 -15.92
N ALA A 21 -0.29 35.15 -15.80
CA ALA A 21 -0.58 36.23 -16.74
C ALA A 21 -0.17 35.86 -18.18
N LEU A 22 0.97 35.19 -18.35
CA LEU A 22 1.44 34.70 -19.65
C LEU A 22 0.53 33.62 -20.25
N LEU A 23 -0.06 32.76 -19.42
CA LEU A 23 -1.01 31.74 -19.86
C LEU A 23 -2.39 32.33 -20.19
N GLU A 24 -2.82 33.37 -19.46
CA GLU A 24 -4.03 34.14 -19.78
C GLU A 24 -3.86 34.89 -21.12
N GLN A 25 -2.70 35.52 -21.36
CA GLN A 25 -2.37 36.17 -22.65
C GLN A 25 -2.33 35.18 -23.82
N LYS A 26 -1.92 33.93 -23.57
CA LYS A 26 -1.89 32.86 -24.58
C LYS A 26 -3.24 32.17 -24.79
N GLY A 27 -4.31 32.62 -24.11
CA GLY A 27 -5.64 32.01 -24.22
C GLY A 27 -5.73 30.59 -23.64
N LEU A 28 -4.70 30.15 -22.89
CA LEU A 28 -4.62 28.82 -22.28
C LEU A 28 -5.30 28.78 -20.90
N LEU A 29 -5.68 29.95 -20.37
CA LEU A 29 -6.44 30.09 -19.13
C LEU A 29 -7.58 31.08 -19.34
N SER A 30 -8.80 30.68 -19.04
CA SER A 30 -9.96 31.60 -19.01
C SER A 30 -9.91 32.48 -17.75
N PRO A 31 -10.23 33.78 -17.84
CA PRO A 31 -10.39 34.62 -16.66
C PRO A 31 -11.47 34.07 -15.74
N ARG A 32 -11.25 34.13 -14.43
CA ARG A 32 -12.27 33.75 -13.45
C ARG A 32 -13.41 34.78 -13.52
N GLY A 33 -14.55 34.39 -14.11
CA GLY A 33 -15.79 35.15 -14.07
C GLY A 33 -16.29 35.31 -12.62
N ARG A 34 -16.63 36.55 -12.24
CA ARG A 34 -17.48 36.83 -11.08
C ARG A 34 -18.92 36.44 -11.45
N LEU A 35 -19.58 35.64 -10.62
CA LEU A 35 -21.04 35.54 -10.66
C LEU A 35 -21.65 36.85 -10.14
N GLY A 36 -22.58 37.40 -10.90
CA GLY A 36 -23.41 38.54 -10.52
C GLY A 36 -24.55 38.76 -11.53
N SER A 37 -25.68 38.11 -11.24
CA SER A 37 -27.09 38.54 -11.44
C SER A 37 -27.54 39.35 -12.68
N GLN A 38 -28.67 38.89 -13.25
CA GLN A 38 -29.74 39.58 -14.00
C GLN A 38 -29.75 39.45 -15.54
N SER A 39 -30.84 38.87 -16.04
CA SER A 39 -31.48 39.07 -17.37
C SER A 39 -32.21 40.45 -17.39
N PRO A 40 -32.82 40.96 -18.50
CA PRO A 40 -33.20 40.29 -19.76
C PRO A 40 -33.02 41.11 -21.08
N GLU A 41 -33.47 40.50 -22.18
CA GLU A 41 -34.07 41.08 -23.42
C GLU A 41 -33.30 41.12 -24.76
N ALA A 42 -33.99 40.53 -25.75
CA ALA A 42 -34.25 40.91 -27.14
C ALA A 42 -33.14 40.89 -28.22
N GLY A 43 -33.46 40.19 -29.34
CA GLY A 43 -32.83 40.40 -30.66
C GLY A 43 -32.82 39.20 -31.63
N LEU A 44 -33.88 39.07 -32.43
CA LEU A 44 -33.96 38.74 -33.88
C LEU A 44 -32.60 38.76 -34.67
N GLU A 45 -32.26 38.03 -35.73
CA GLU A 45 -32.90 37.13 -36.73
C GLU A 45 -31.86 36.21 -37.43
N ALA A 46 -32.35 35.06 -37.94
CA ALA A 46 -32.12 34.37 -39.22
C ALA A 46 -30.75 34.35 -39.96
N LEU A 47 -30.28 33.15 -40.36
CA LEU A 47 -30.37 32.58 -41.74
C LEU A 47 -29.55 31.26 -41.91
N THR A 48 -30.27 30.21 -42.35
CA THR A 48 -29.96 29.16 -43.34
C THR A 48 -28.51 28.62 -43.55
N LYS A 49 -28.30 27.30 -43.40
CA LYS A 49 -28.22 26.28 -44.48
C LYS A 49 -27.66 24.94 -43.97
N ALA A 50 -28.09 23.89 -44.65
CA ALA A 50 -27.79 22.46 -44.49
C ALA A 50 -26.29 22.11 -44.56
N ASP A 51 -25.85 21.04 -43.89
CA ASP A 51 -25.66 19.72 -44.54
C ASP A 51 -25.36 18.62 -43.50
N GLY A 52 -25.69 17.38 -43.85
CA GLY A 52 -25.62 16.22 -42.95
C GLY A 52 -24.23 15.63 -42.77
N THR A 53 -24.10 14.73 -41.79
CA THR A 53 -23.43 13.41 -41.90
C THR A 53 -23.43 12.71 -40.52
N THR A 54 -24.26 11.66 -40.46
CA THR A 54 -24.22 10.43 -39.66
C THR A 54 -23.34 10.33 -38.40
N ALA A 55 -24.01 10.08 -37.26
CA ALA A 55 -23.45 9.44 -36.07
C ALA A 55 -23.93 7.96 -36.00
N PRO A 56 -23.11 6.97 -35.60
CA PRO A 56 -23.60 5.61 -35.40
C PRO A 56 -24.18 5.46 -33.98
N ARG A 57 -25.45 5.04 -33.93
CA ARG A 57 -26.16 4.59 -32.74
C ARG A 57 -25.71 3.17 -32.38
N CYS A 58 -25.64 2.90 -31.07
CA CYS A 58 -25.33 1.60 -30.51
C CYS A 58 -26.62 0.78 -30.36
N ASP A 59 -26.73 -0.31 -31.11
CA ASP A 59 -27.86 -1.23 -31.08
C ASP A 59 -27.84 -2.14 -29.84
N LYS A 60 -29.04 -2.32 -29.27
CA LYS A 60 -29.38 -3.40 -28.33
C LYS A 60 -29.80 -4.64 -29.14
N VAL A 61 -29.73 -5.84 -28.52
CA VAL A 61 -30.59 -7.06 -28.66
C VAL A 61 -29.73 -8.34 -28.35
N PRO A 62 -30.26 -9.49 -27.85
CA PRO A 62 -31.04 -9.77 -26.64
C PRO A 62 -30.47 -10.98 -25.81
N LYS A 63 -31.15 -11.36 -24.72
CA LYS A 63 -30.88 -12.59 -23.91
C LYS A 63 -31.33 -13.88 -24.62
N PRO A 64 -30.78 -15.05 -24.25
CA PRO A 64 -31.50 -16.32 -24.32
C PRO A 64 -31.78 -16.97 -22.95
N LYS A 65 -32.74 -17.90 -22.99
CA LYS A 65 -33.49 -18.54 -21.91
C LYS A 65 -32.79 -19.76 -21.29
N ARG A 66 -33.28 -20.09 -20.09
CA ARG A 66 -32.95 -21.19 -19.17
C ARG A 66 -33.38 -22.56 -19.72
N ILE A 67 -32.54 -23.59 -19.55
CA ILE A 67 -32.94 -25.01 -19.55
C ILE A 67 -32.33 -25.68 -18.30
N VAL A 68 -33.11 -26.54 -17.66
CA VAL A 68 -32.85 -27.27 -16.41
C VAL A 68 -32.37 -28.68 -16.75
N SER A 69 -31.36 -29.21 -16.02
CA SER A 69 -31.22 -30.65 -15.70
C SER A 69 -30.22 -30.85 -14.56
N ALA A 70 -30.45 -31.90 -13.78
CA ALA A 70 -30.03 -32.10 -12.40
C ALA A 70 -28.71 -32.86 -12.20
N SER A 71 -28.18 -32.70 -10.97
CA SER A 71 -27.36 -33.63 -10.17
C SER A 71 -26.11 -34.28 -10.79
N LEU A 72 -24.95 -33.99 -10.19
CA LEU A 72 -23.98 -34.98 -9.66
C LEU A 72 -22.86 -34.21 -8.91
N SER A 73 -22.65 -34.55 -7.64
CA SER A 73 -21.54 -34.04 -6.80
C SER A 73 -20.19 -34.53 -7.31
N PRO A 74 -19.09 -33.79 -7.04
CA PRO A 74 -17.98 -34.46 -6.37
C PRO A 74 -17.32 -33.60 -5.28
N SER A 75 -17.21 -34.20 -4.11
CA SER A 75 -16.27 -33.82 -3.06
C SER A 75 -14.83 -33.91 -3.57
N ALA A 76 -14.04 -32.86 -3.39
CA ALA A 76 -12.59 -32.94 -3.52
C ALA A 76 -11.95 -32.08 -2.42
N SER A 77 -11.31 -32.77 -1.48
CA SER A 77 -10.62 -32.22 -0.31
C SER A 77 -9.43 -31.31 -0.68
N PRO A 78 -9.02 -30.36 0.18
CA PRO A 78 -7.98 -29.37 -0.13
C PRO A 78 -6.52 -29.88 -0.05
N ASP A 79 -6.26 -31.18 -0.09
CA ASP A 79 -4.95 -31.77 0.28
C ASP A 79 -3.90 -31.82 -0.85
N SER A 80 -4.13 -31.18 -2.00
CA SER A 80 -3.25 -31.37 -3.16
C SER A 80 -2.13 -30.33 -3.34
N ILE A 81 -2.09 -29.23 -2.56
CA ILE A 81 -1.06 -28.17 -2.73
C ILE A 81 0.06 -28.27 -1.67
N ALA A 82 -0.18 -28.93 -0.54
CA ALA A 82 0.78 -29.04 0.55
C ALA A 82 1.94 -30.03 0.29
N ARG A 83 1.82 -30.95 -0.68
CA ARG A 83 2.80 -32.04 -0.87
C ARG A 83 4.04 -31.70 -1.70
N HIS A 84 4.06 -30.56 -2.38
CA HIS A 84 5.22 -30.20 -3.23
C HIS A 84 6.38 -29.51 -2.50
N HIS A 85 6.25 -29.21 -1.20
CA HIS A 85 7.29 -28.47 -0.46
C HIS A 85 8.15 -29.31 0.49
N SER A 86 8.03 -30.65 0.50
CA SER A 86 8.79 -31.52 1.42
C SER A 86 9.88 -32.38 0.74
N VAL A 87 10.06 -32.34 -0.58
CA VAL A 87 10.92 -33.32 -1.30
C VAL A 87 12.32 -32.81 -1.71
N LEU A 88 12.74 -31.62 -1.28
CA LEU A 88 14.07 -31.08 -1.64
C LEU A 88 15.14 -31.11 -0.54
N LEU A 89 15.03 -31.97 0.47
CA LEU A 89 16.05 -32.10 1.52
C LEU A 89 16.29 -33.54 2.01
N SER A 90 16.39 -34.51 1.10
CA SER A 90 17.00 -35.79 1.45
C SER A 90 17.80 -36.36 0.28
N GLN A 91 19.08 -35.96 0.21
CA GLN A 91 20.20 -36.83 -0.12
C GLN A 91 21.50 -36.04 0.08
N GLY A 92 22.36 -36.54 0.96
CA GLY A 92 23.64 -35.92 1.30
C GLY A 92 24.20 -36.48 2.60
N ASN A 93 24.77 -37.67 2.51
CA ASN A 93 25.54 -38.31 3.58
C ASN A 93 26.90 -37.59 3.69
N GLY A 94 27.24 -37.01 4.84
CA GLY A 94 28.53 -36.34 5.03
C GLY A 94 28.62 -35.53 6.31
N SER A 95 29.45 -36.01 7.24
CA SER A 95 29.74 -35.38 8.53
C SER A 95 30.46 -34.03 8.35
N SER A 96 29.81 -32.93 8.75
CA SER A 96 30.46 -31.69 9.19
C SER A 96 29.43 -30.78 9.88
N LYS A 97 29.86 -30.15 10.98
CA LYS A 97 29.08 -29.35 11.94
C LYS A 97 27.96 -28.53 11.28
N ARG A 98 26.72 -29.01 11.45
CA ARG A 98 25.48 -28.41 10.95
C ARG A 98 25.15 -27.15 11.76
N VAL A 99 25.51 -25.98 11.24
CA VAL A 99 24.92 -24.71 11.67
C VAL A 99 23.39 -24.85 11.56
N ARG A 100 22.68 -24.62 12.67
CA ARG A 100 21.21 -24.70 12.74
C ARG A 100 20.57 -23.59 11.89
N THR A 101 20.53 -23.77 10.57
CA THR A 101 19.84 -22.90 9.62
C THR A 101 18.33 -23.15 9.56
N SER A 102 17.81 -24.14 10.30
CA SER A 102 16.41 -24.58 10.23
C SER A 102 15.39 -23.70 10.95
N ALA A 103 15.80 -22.61 11.62
CA ALA A 103 14.90 -21.81 12.48
C ALA A 103 14.49 -20.44 11.90
N LEU A 104 15.04 -20.02 10.76
CA LEU A 104 14.79 -18.68 10.22
C LEU A 104 13.63 -18.62 9.21
N VAL A 105 13.19 -19.75 8.63
CA VAL A 105 12.38 -19.74 7.40
C VAL A 105 10.93 -20.19 7.56
N LEU A 106 10.48 -20.64 8.74
CA LEU A 106 9.12 -21.23 8.84
C LEU A 106 8.39 -20.84 10.12
N ARG A 107 8.07 -19.55 10.26
CA ARG A 107 7.04 -19.14 11.22
C ARG A 107 5.93 -18.42 10.46
N PRO A 108 4.96 -19.15 9.88
CA PRO A 108 3.86 -18.56 9.11
C PRO A 108 3.15 -17.42 9.85
N GLY A 109 2.98 -17.57 11.18
CA GLY A 109 2.42 -16.51 12.03
C GLY A 109 3.25 -15.23 12.18
N LYS A 110 4.43 -15.11 11.56
CA LYS A 110 5.24 -13.88 11.53
C LYS A 110 4.96 -13.00 10.32
N TYR A 111 4.46 -13.55 9.23
CA TYR A 111 4.33 -12.85 7.96
C TYR A 111 2.88 -12.46 7.73
N VAL A 112 2.68 -11.23 7.29
CA VAL A 112 1.39 -10.74 6.81
C VAL A 112 1.62 -9.95 5.54
N ALA A 113 0.66 -9.96 4.63
CA ALA A 113 0.66 -9.05 3.49
C ALA A 113 -0.47 -8.04 3.64
N ILE A 114 -0.21 -6.81 3.21
CA ILE A 114 -1.14 -5.70 3.29
C ILE A 114 -1.26 -5.02 1.93
N ASP A 115 -2.48 -4.56 1.64
CA ASP A 115 -2.75 -3.65 0.54
C ASP A 115 -3.89 -2.70 0.94
N CYS A 116 -3.80 -1.45 0.49
CA CYS A 116 -4.73 -0.38 0.78
C CYS A 116 -5.30 0.21 -0.51
N GLU A 117 -6.61 0.45 -0.50
CA GLU A 117 -7.25 1.30 -1.50
C GLU A 117 -7.38 2.73 -0.98
N MET A 118 -7.01 3.69 -1.83
CA MET A 118 -7.03 5.10 -1.49
C MET A 118 -8.06 5.89 -2.29
N VAL A 119 -8.65 6.88 -1.64
CA VAL A 119 -9.52 7.91 -2.24
C VAL A 119 -8.81 9.26 -2.23
N GLY A 120 -9.30 10.18 -3.06
CA GLY A 120 -8.83 11.55 -3.14
C GLY A 120 -9.56 12.48 -2.17
N THR A 121 -8.81 13.11 -1.27
CA THR A 121 -9.31 14.13 -0.34
C THR A 121 -8.52 15.45 -0.49
N GLY A 122 -8.97 16.49 0.21
CA GLY A 122 -8.35 17.82 0.17
C GLY A 122 -8.52 18.55 -1.18
N PRO A 123 -7.81 19.67 -1.39
CA PRO A 123 -7.95 20.48 -2.59
C PRO A 123 -7.71 19.65 -3.86
N GLN A 124 -8.72 19.62 -4.74
CA GLN A 124 -8.71 18.86 -5.99
C GLN A 124 -8.49 17.34 -5.82
N GLY A 125 -8.78 16.76 -4.64
CA GLY A 125 -8.63 15.32 -4.40
C GLY A 125 -7.18 14.82 -4.47
N ARG A 126 -6.20 15.71 -4.28
CA ARG A 126 -4.76 15.40 -4.44
C ARG A 126 -4.17 14.61 -3.29
N LEU A 127 -4.79 14.61 -2.12
CA LEU A 127 -4.34 13.81 -0.99
C LEU A 127 -4.89 12.40 -1.15
N SER A 128 -4.02 11.40 -1.10
CA SER A 128 -4.41 9.98 -1.09
C SER A 128 -4.65 9.57 0.36
N GLU A 129 -5.90 9.29 0.72
CA GLU A 129 -6.25 8.81 2.06
C GLU A 129 -6.90 7.43 2.01
N LEU A 130 -6.66 6.65 3.08
CA LEU A 130 -7.10 5.28 3.20
C LEU A 130 -8.63 5.14 3.16
N ALA A 131 -9.13 4.25 2.30
CA ALA A 131 -10.56 3.96 2.17
C ALA A 131 -10.92 2.48 2.28
N ARG A 132 -9.96 1.58 2.10
CA ARG A 132 -10.07 0.15 2.44
C ARG A 132 -8.68 -0.37 2.75
N CYS A 133 -8.57 -1.26 3.73
CA CYS A 133 -7.34 -1.99 3.99
C CYS A 133 -7.68 -3.47 4.09
N SER A 134 -6.88 -4.30 3.42
CA SER A 134 -6.94 -5.75 3.56
C SER A 134 -5.59 -6.27 4.05
N VAL A 135 -5.62 -7.18 5.01
CA VAL A 135 -4.45 -7.90 5.53
C VAL A 135 -4.72 -9.39 5.42
N VAL A 136 -3.73 -10.12 4.91
CA VAL A 136 -3.76 -11.57 4.79
C VAL A 136 -2.61 -12.21 5.55
N ASN A 137 -2.81 -13.44 6.02
CA ASN A 137 -1.75 -14.26 6.62
C ASN A 137 -0.78 -14.80 5.54
N TYR A 138 0.18 -15.64 5.94
CA TYR A 138 1.15 -16.26 5.05
C TYR A 138 0.51 -17.20 4.00
N GLU A 139 -0.55 -17.90 4.39
CA GLU A 139 -1.31 -18.81 3.54
C GLU A 139 -2.17 -18.06 2.50
N GLY A 140 -2.47 -16.79 2.76
CA GLY A 140 -3.33 -15.95 1.93
C GLY A 140 -4.76 -15.77 2.46
N ASP A 141 -5.06 -16.30 3.65
CA ASP A 141 -6.36 -16.12 4.31
C ASP A 141 -6.51 -14.68 4.80
N VAL A 142 -7.70 -14.13 4.61
CA VAL A 142 -8.04 -12.77 5.04
C VAL A 142 -8.19 -12.72 6.56
N ILE A 143 -7.35 -11.93 7.21
CA ILE A 143 -7.39 -11.68 8.66
C ILE A 143 -7.92 -10.29 9.00
N TYR A 144 -7.94 -9.39 8.02
CA TYR A 144 -8.55 -8.07 8.13
C TYR A 144 -9.01 -7.61 6.74
N ASP A 145 -10.25 -7.13 6.63
CA ASP A 145 -10.74 -6.48 5.42
C ASP A 145 -11.86 -5.52 5.80
N LYS A 146 -11.57 -4.22 5.83
CA LYS A 146 -12.54 -3.20 6.24
C LYS A 146 -12.45 -1.97 5.37
N TYR A 147 -13.62 -1.40 5.07
CA TYR A 147 -13.73 -0.04 4.54
C TYR A 147 -13.50 0.98 5.64
N VAL A 148 -12.76 2.03 5.31
CA VAL A 148 -12.30 3.06 6.23
C VAL A 148 -12.81 4.41 5.79
N GLN A 149 -13.37 5.18 6.71
CA GLN A 149 -13.80 6.55 6.48
C GLN A 149 -12.58 7.46 6.68
N PRO A 150 -12.09 8.16 5.63
CA PRO A 150 -11.01 9.13 5.77
C PRO A 150 -11.38 10.27 6.71
N GLU A 151 -10.37 10.91 7.30
CA GLU A 151 -10.56 12.06 8.20
C GLU A 151 -11.02 13.31 7.43
N LEU A 152 -10.62 13.46 6.17
CA LEU A 152 -11.06 14.57 5.31
C LEU A 152 -12.21 14.14 4.39
N PRO A 153 -13.06 15.09 3.98
CA PRO A 153 -14.11 14.81 3.00
C PRO A 153 -13.55 14.25 1.69
N ILE A 154 -14.19 13.20 1.19
CA ILE A 154 -13.87 12.58 -0.11
C ILE A 154 -14.32 13.51 -1.23
N VAL A 155 -13.37 13.86 -2.10
CA VAL A 155 -13.60 14.68 -3.30
C VAL A 155 -13.62 13.80 -4.55
N ASP A 156 -12.81 12.74 -4.57
CA ASP A 156 -12.76 11.78 -5.67
C ASP A 156 -12.61 10.36 -5.11
N TYR A 157 -13.51 9.45 -5.47
CA TYR A 157 -13.45 8.06 -5.04
C TYR A 157 -12.36 7.25 -5.76
N ARG A 158 -11.88 7.73 -6.91
CA ARG A 158 -10.88 7.03 -7.74
C ARG A 158 -11.34 5.61 -8.11
N THR A 159 -12.65 5.38 -8.23
CA THR A 159 -13.28 4.05 -8.33
C THR A 159 -12.69 3.17 -9.44
N ARG A 160 -12.25 3.79 -10.55
CA ARG A 160 -11.59 3.07 -11.65
C ARG A 160 -10.33 2.31 -11.21
N TRP A 161 -9.63 2.83 -10.20
CA TRP A 161 -8.43 2.24 -9.62
C TRP A 161 -8.76 1.57 -8.29
N SER A 162 -9.45 2.26 -7.39
CA SER A 162 -9.62 1.84 -5.99
C SER A 162 -10.76 0.83 -5.77
N GLY A 163 -11.70 0.74 -6.71
CA GLY A 163 -12.97 0.05 -6.53
C GLY A 163 -13.88 0.63 -5.43
N ILE A 164 -13.50 1.74 -4.81
CA ILE A 164 -14.29 2.36 -3.74
C ILE A 164 -15.46 3.14 -4.34
N THR A 165 -16.63 3.01 -3.72
CA THR A 165 -17.83 3.74 -4.08
C THR A 165 -18.40 4.45 -2.86
N LYS A 166 -19.29 5.43 -3.08
CA LYS A 166 -20.02 6.10 -2.00
C LYS A 166 -20.82 5.13 -1.12
N GLN A 167 -21.29 4.01 -1.67
CA GLN A 167 -22.02 3.00 -0.89
C GLN A 167 -21.12 2.33 0.16
N HIS A 168 -19.85 2.09 -0.16
CA HIS A 168 -18.90 1.49 0.79
C HIS A 168 -18.68 2.37 2.02
N MET A 169 -18.80 3.69 1.88
CA MET A 169 -18.60 4.64 2.99
C MET A 169 -19.75 4.67 4.00
N LYS A 170 -20.93 4.12 3.67
CA LYS A 170 -22.08 4.12 4.60
C LYS A 170 -21.80 3.33 5.88
N ASN A 171 -21.04 2.24 5.75
CA ASN A 171 -20.70 1.33 6.84
C ASN A 171 -19.18 1.32 7.13
N ALA A 172 -18.45 2.31 6.62
CA ALA A 172 -17.02 2.39 6.82
C ALA A 172 -16.69 2.78 8.25
N ILE A 173 -15.67 2.16 8.83
CA ILE A 173 -15.24 2.46 10.19
C ILE A 173 -14.35 3.72 10.22
N PRO A 174 -14.32 4.49 11.31
CA PRO A 174 -13.45 5.67 11.40
C PRO A 174 -11.97 5.33 11.22
N PHE A 175 -11.23 6.22 10.55
CA PHE A 175 -9.78 6.05 10.32
C PHE A 175 -8.98 5.66 11.56
N LYS A 176 -9.22 6.33 12.70
CA LYS A 176 -8.48 6.06 13.95
C LYS A 176 -8.72 4.65 14.47
N THR A 177 -9.95 4.16 14.39
CA THR A 177 -10.30 2.79 14.79
C THR A 177 -9.62 1.78 13.88
N ALA A 178 -9.72 1.97 12.57
CA ALA A 178 -9.07 1.11 11.58
C ALA A 178 -7.55 1.07 11.78
N GLN A 179 -6.94 2.25 11.94
CA GLN A 179 -5.51 2.38 12.16
C GLN A 179 -5.07 1.60 13.41
N ALA A 180 -5.76 1.76 14.54
CA ALA A 180 -5.42 1.04 15.76
C ALA A 180 -5.51 -0.50 15.59
N GLU A 181 -6.57 -0.99 14.92
CA GLU A 181 -6.75 -2.41 14.64
C GLU A 181 -5.64 -2.95 13.71
N ILE A 182 -5.34 -2.24 12.62
CA ILE A 182 -4.31 -2.63 11.65
C ILE A 182 -2.94 -2.64 12.33
N LEU A 183 -2.57 -1.58 13.07
CA LEU A 183 -1.27 -1.53 13.75
C LEU A 183 -1.10 -2.61 14.81
N LYS A 184 -2.19 -3.03 15.47
CA LYS A 184 -2.17 -4.19 16.37
C LYS A 184 -1.83 -5.48 15.63
N ILE A 185 -2.32 -5.66 14.41
CA ILE A 185 -2.01 -6.82 13.56
C ILE A 185 -0.57 -6.78 13.07
N LEU A 186 -0.09 -5.60 12.61
CA LEU A 186 1.26 -5.42 12.06
C LEU A 186 2.35 -5.47 13.13
N LYS A 187 1.99 -5.32 14.42
CA LYS A 187 2.95 -5.34 15.52
C LYS A 187 3.75 -6.64 15.53
N ASP A 188 5.07 -6.50 15.55
CA ASP A 188 6.03 -7.60 15.56
C ASP A 188 5.93 -8.58 14.38
N LYS A 189 5.28 -8.16 13.29
CA LYS A 189 5.23 -8.91 12.03
C LYS A 189 6.27 -8.43 11.04
N ILE A 190 6.56 -9.31 10.11
CA ILE A 190 7.16 -8.98 8.83
C ILE A 190 6.03 -8.66 7.87
N VAL A 191 6.06 -7.48 7.27
CA VAL A 191 4.98 -6.99 6.42
C VAL A 191 5.43 -7.02 4.96
N VAL A 192 4.69 -7.77 4.16
CA VAL A 192 4.85 -7.92 2.72
C VAL A 192 3.85 -7.00 2.00
N GLY A 193 4.25 -6.41 0.88
CA GLY A 193 3.34 -5.64 0.03
C GLY A 193 3.97 -5.31 -1.32
N HIS A 194 3.29 -4.47 -2.12
CA HIS A 194 3.79 -4.04 -3.42
C HIS A 194 3.75 -2.51 -3.53
N ALA A 195 4.91 -1.87 -3.64
CA ALA A 195 5.04 -0.42 -3.50
C ALA A 195 4.47 0.08 -2.16
N ILE A 196 4.75 -0.69 -1.10
CA ILE A 196 4.11 -0.63 0.23
C ILE A 196 4.27 0.71 0.96
N HIS A 197 5.20 1.55 0.50
CA HIS A 197 5.36 2.91 1.03
C HIS A 197 4.09 3.75 0.85
N ASN A 198 3.29 3.50 -0.19
CA ASN A 198 2.02 4.20 -0.41
C ASN A 198 1.00 3.84 0.68
N ASP A 199 0.90 2.56 1.01
CA ASP A 199 0.04 2.01 2.06
C ASP A 199 0.40 2.58 3.43
N PHE A 200 1.70 2.56 3.76
CA PHE A 200 2.21 3.12 5.01
C PHE A 200 1.98 4.62 5.11
N GLN A 201 2.10 5.36 4.01
CA GLN A 201 1.76 6.78 3.96
C GLN A 201 0.26 7.01 4.20
N ALA A 202 -0.62 6.24 3.56
CA ALA A 202 -2.07 6.32 3.75
C ALA A 202 -2.48 5.94 5.18
N LEU A 203 -1.80 4.98 5.79
CA LEU A 203 -1.94 4.57 7.19
C LEU A 203 -1.31 5.54 8.20
N LYS A 204 -0.58 6.56 7.74
CA LYS A 204 0.19 7.48 8.60
C LYS A 204 1.10 6.71 9.57
N TYR A 205 1.77 5.67 9.07
CA TYR A 205 2.56 4.72 9.85
C TYR A 205 3.96 4.52 9.26
N PHE A 206 4.93 4.23 10.12
CA PHE A 206 6.27 3.82 9.73
C PHE A 206 6.55 2.42 10.26
N HIS A 207 6.65 1.45 9.33
CA HIS A 207 7.07 0.10 9.67
C HIS A 207 8.60 -0.02 9.63
N PRO A 208 9.24 -0.79 10.54
CA PRO A 208 10.68 -1.01 10.50
C PRO A 208 11.14 -1.57 9.15
N LYS A 209 12.23 -1.00 8.61
CA LYS A 209 12.74 -1.37 7.27
C LYS A 209 13.23 -2.81 7.21
N ASP A 210 13.87 -3.27 8.28
CA ASP A 210 14.29 -4.67 8.47
C ASP A 210 13.11 -5.65 8.54
N ARG A 211 11.90 -5.14 8.80
CA ARG A 211 10.63 -5.90 8.84
C ARG A 211 9.74 -5.69 7.61
N THR A 212 10.18 -4.92 6.61
CA THR A 212 9.39 -4.62 5.40
C THR A 212 9.88 -5.41 4.18
N ARG A 213 8.98 -6.09 3.46
CA ARG A 213 9.24 -6.83 2.22
C ARG A 213 8.43 -6.20 1.07
N ASP A 214 9.03 -5.30 0.32
CA ASP A 214 8.39 -4.67 -0.84
C ASP A 214 8.69 -5.44 -2.14
N THR A 215 7.68 -6.16 -2.66
CA THR A 215 7.79 -6.97 -3.88
C THR A 215 8.06 -6.16 -5.14
N SER A 216 7.82 -4.84 -5.15
CA SER A 216 8.16 -3.98 -6.29
C SER A 216 9.66 -3.68 -6.40
N GLN A 217 10.39 -3.80 -5.29
CA GLN A 217 11.80 -3.41 -5.18
C GLN A 217 12.76 -4.59 -5.25
N ILE A 218 12.29 -5.82 -5.05
CA ILE A 218 13.19 -6.98 -4.99
C ILE A 218 13.78 -7.36 -6.37
N PRO A 219 15.12 -7.41 -6.51
CA PRO A 219 15.78 -7.83 -7.75
C PRO A 219 15.49 -9.30 -8.13
N ALA A 220 15.35 -10.20 -7.14
CA ALA A 220 15.15 -11.63 -7.39
C ALA A 220 13.86 -11.91 -8.18
N LEU A 221 12.73 -11.25 -7.86
CA LEU A 221 11.50 -11.39 -8.64
C LEU A 221 11.66 -10.89 -10.07
N LYS A 222 12.29 -9.73 -10.25
CA LYS A 222 12.51 -9.14 -11.58
C LYS A 222 13.37 -10.06 -12.46
N LYS A 223 14.45 -10.60 -11.90
CA LYS A 223 15.32 -11.58 -12.58
C LYS A 223 14.54 -12.83 -12.99
N ARG A 224 13.77 -13.43 -12.07
CA ARG A 224 12.95 -14.62 -12.37
C ARG A 224 11.88 -14.35 -13.42
N ALA A 225 11.32 -13.14 -13.44
CA ALA A 225 10.31 -12.75 -14.41
C ALA A 225 10.90 -12.43 -15.80
N GLY A 226 12.23 -12.40 -15.95
CA GLY A 226 12.90 -11.95 -17.17
C GLY A 226 12.71 -10.45 -17.43
N LEU A 227 12.49 -9.65 -16.39
CA LEU A 227 12.17 -8.22 -16.50
C LEU A 227 13.36 -7.33 -16.11
N PRO A 228 13.45 -6.09 -16.63
CA PRO A 228 14.52 -5.18 -16.29
C PRO A 228 14.59 -4.91 -14.78
N VAL A 229 15.74 -5.19 -14.16
CA VAL A 229 15.93 -5.08 -12.70
C VAL A 229 15.74 -3.65 -12.18
N ARG A 230 16.11 -2.64 -12.98
CA ARG A 230 16.02 -1.22 -12.61
C ARG A 230 14.65 -0.59 -12.90
N ALA A 231 13.73 -1.30 -13.54
CA ALA A 231 12.39 -0.78 -13.80
C ALA A 231 11.46 -1.00 -12.60
N ASN A 232 10.54 -0.07 -12.38
CA ASN A 232 9.37 -0.33 -11.53
C ASN A 232 8.45 -1.26 -12.30
N VAL A 233 8.23 -2.46 -11.76
CA VAL A 233 7.35 -3.47 -12.36
C VAL A 233 6.06 -3.49 -11.56
N SER A 234 4.92 -3.38 -12.24
CA SER A 234 3.61 -3.47 -11.58
C SER A 234 3.35 -4.87 -11.04
N LEU A 235 2.55 -4.95 -9.99
CA LEU A 235 2.05 -6.20 -9.41
C LEU A 235 1.41 -7.09 -10.49
N LYS A 236 0.57 -6.49 -11.35
CA LYS A 236 -0.08 -7.18 -12.48
C LYS A 236 0.91 -7.83 -13.44
N ASN A 237 2.04 -7.19 -13.73
CA ASN A 237 3.05 -7.78 -14.59
C ASN A 237 3.79 -8.92 -13.89
N LEU A 238 4.18 -8.75 -12.62
CA LEU A 238 4.81 -9.83 -11.86
C LEU A 238 3.88 -11.04 -11.72
N ALA A 239 2.62 -10.84 -11.37
CA ALA A 239 1.61 -11.88 -11.27
C ALA A 239 1.44 -12.64 -12.59
N ARG A 240 1.38 -11.93 -13.71
CA ARG A 240 1.26 -12.54 -15.04
C ARG A 240 2.49 -13.39 -15.41
N HIS A 241 3.70 -12.90 -15.12
CA HIS A 241 4.94 -13.57 -15.51
C HIS A 241 5.33 -14.73 -14.59
N LEU A 242 5.10 -14.61 -13.29
CA LEU A 242 5.60 -15.54 -12.29
C LEU A 242 4.54 -16.48 -11.71
N LEU A 243 3.30 -16.00 -11.60
CA LEU A 243 2.19 -16.78 -11.04
C LEU A 243 1.22 -17.27 -12.13
N HIS A 244 1.42 -16.84 -13.38
CA HIS A 244 0.49 -17.06 -14.49
C HIS A 244 -0.95 -16.59 -14.18
N LYS A 245 -1.10 -15.60 -13.30
CA LYS A 245 -2.38 -15.03 -12.88
C LYS A 245 -2.67 -13.71 -13.57
N LYS A 246 -3.93 -13.48 -13.94
CA LYS A 246 -4.43 -12.19 -14.42
C LYS A 246 -5.24 -11.55 -13.29
N ILE A 247 -4.64 -10.58 -12.61
CA ILE A 247 -5.26 -9.80 -11.54
C ILE A 247 -5.72 -8.43 -12.05
N GLN A 248 -6.51 -7.72 -11.24
CA GLN A 248 -7.01 -6.38 -11.56
C GLN A 248 -7.70 -6.37 -12.93
N VAL A 249 -8.60 -7.34 -13.11
CA VAL A 249 -9.37 -7.54 -14.35
C VAL A 249 -10.75 -6.89 -14.21
N GLY A 250 -11.23 -6.28 -15.31
CA GLY A 250 -12.54 -5.64 -15.37
C GLY A 250 -12.52 -4.12 -15.15
N CYS A 251 -13.71 -3.54 -14.97
CA CYS A 251 -13.93 -2.10 -14.90
C CYS A 251 -14.32 -1.59 -13.49
N LYS A 252 -14.35 -2.47 -12.49
CA LYS A 252 -14.83 -2.16 -11.13
C LYS A 252 -13.73 -1.66 -10.19
N GLY A 253 -12.53 -1.39 -10.68
CA GLY A 253 -11.37 -1.09 -9.85
C GLY A 253 -10.66 -2.33 -9.32
N HIS A 254 -9.66 -2.12 -8.47
CA HIS A 254 -8.85 -3.16 -7.87
C HIS A 254 -9.53 -3.72 -6.61
N SER A 255 -8.99 -4.85 -6.14
CA SER A 255 -9.39 -5.48 -4.90
C SER A 255 -8.15 -5.63 -4.04
N SER A 256 -8.06 -4.85 -2.97
CA SER A 256 -6.97 -4.96 -2.00
C SER A 256 -6.76 -6.37 -1.44
N VAL A 257 -7.80 -7.20 -1.36
CA VAL A 257 -7.63 -8.62 -0.99
C VAL A 257 -6.84 -9.39 -2.06
N GLU A 258 -7.19 -9.23 -3.34
CA GLU A 258 -6.50 -9.90 -4.46
C GLU A 258 -5.04 -9.44 -4.52
N ASP A 259 -4.81 -8.14 -4.34
CA ASP A 259 -3.49 -7.54 -4.43
C ASP A 259 -2.59 -7.96 -3.25
N ALA A 260 -3.11 -7.97 -2.01
CA ALA A 260 -2.39 -8.47 -0.83
C ALA A 260 -2.04 -9.97 -0.94
N GLN A 261 -2.98 -10.80 -1.40
CA GLN A 261 -2.74 -12.23 -1.65
C GLN A 261 -1.65 -12.43 -2.70
N THR A 262 -1.74 -11.71 -3.82
CA THR A 262 -0.74 -11.80 -4.90
C THR A 262 0.64 -11.37 -4.40
N ALA A 263 0.73 -10.31 -3.59
CA ALA A 263 2.00 -9.87 -3.01
C ALA A 263 2.61 -10.95 -2.10
N MET A 264 1.79 -11.63 -1.28
CA MET A 264 2.26 -12.75 -0.45
C MET A 264 2.74 -13.93 -1.30
N GLU A 265 1.99 -14.32 -2.33
CA GLU A 265 2.38 -15.39 -3.25
C GLU A 265 3.70 -15.10 -3.96
N LEU A 266 3.88 -13.87 -4.45
CA LEU A 266 5.13 -13.43 -5.04
C LEU A 266 6.29 -13.51 -4.05
N TYR A 267 6.08 -13.04 -2.81
CA TYR A 267 7.10 -13.15 -1.76
C TYR A 267 7.52 -14.60 -1.53
N ARG A 268 6.56 -15.53 -1.41
CA ARG A 268 6.81 -16.95 -1.17
C ARG A 268 7.65 -17.62 -2.26
N LEU A 269 7.58 -17.14 -3.51
CA LEU A 269 8.47 -17.64 -4.58
C LEU A 269 9.95 -17.41 -4.29
N VAL A 270 10.28 -16.31 -3.60
CA VAL A 270 11.66 -15.84 -3.38
C VAL A 270 12.06 -15.79 -1.91
N GLU A 271 11.17 -16.15 -0.99
CA GLU A 271 11.35 -16.07 0.47
C GLU A 271 12.70 -16.59 0.94
N VAL A 272 13.03 -17.85 0.60
CA VAL A 272 14.29 -18.50 1.02
C VAL A 272 15.51 -17.68 0.60
N GLN A 273 15.50 -17.20 -0.65
CA GLN A 273 16.59 -16.40 -1.19
C GLN A 273 16.64 -15.03 -0.52
N TRP A 274 15.50 -14.36 -0.36
CA TRP A 274 15.39 -13.03 0.22
C TRP A 274 15.89 -13.02 1.67
N GLU A 275 15.36 -13.91 2.51
CA GLU A 275 15.72 -13.94 3.93
C GLU A 275 17.19 -14.34 4.13
N LYS A 276 17.72 -15.19 3.25
CA LYS A 276 19.16 -15.50 3.23
C LYS A 276 19.99 -14.26 2.86
N GLU A 277 19.64 -13.53 1.81
CA GLU A 277 20.35 -12.31 1.40
C GLU A 277 20.33 -11.24 2.50
N LEU A 278 19.17 -11.05 3.15
CA LEU A 278 19.03 -10.14 4.29
C LEU A 278 19.92 -10.53 5.46
N ALA A 279 19.93 -11.82 5.83
CA ALA A 279 20.77 -12.31 6.94
C ALA A 279 22.27 -12.09 6.70
N HIS A 280 22.74 -12.15 5.44
CA HIS A 280 24.14 -11.86 5.11
C HIS A 280 24.45 -10.36 5.05
N SER A 281 23.45 -9.52 4.78
CA SER A 281 23.62 -8.06 4.71
C SER A 281 23.68 -7.37 6.07
N LEU A 282 23.23 -8.04 7.13
CA LEU A 282 23.28 -7.52 8.49
C LEU A 282 24.70 -7.74 9.07
N PRO A 283 25.29 -6.74 9.75
CA PRO A 283 26.56 -6.93 10.44
C PRO A 283 26.41 -8.04 11.48
N PRO A 284 27.46 -8.87 11.70
CA PRO A 284 27.42 -9.90 12.74
C PRO A 284 27.06 -9.25 14.08
N ARG A 285 26.06 -9.82 14.76
CA ARG A 285 25.69 -9.40 16.10
C ARG A 285 26.95 -9.48 16.98
N PRO A 286 27.32 -8.41 17.71
CA PRO A 286 28.45 -8.51 18.63
C PRO A 286 28.20 -9.69 19.58
N PRO A 287 29.26 -10.43 19.96
CA PRO A 287 29.12 -11.52 20.90
C PRO A 287 28.37 -11.01 22.13
N SER A 288 27.37 -11.77 22.55
CA SER A 288 26.69 -11.46 23.81
C SER A 288 27.76 -11.46 24.90
N PRO A 289 27.78 -10.47 25.82
CA PRO A 289 28.71 -10.52 26.93
C PRO A 289 28.53 -11.88 27.60
N VAL A 290 29.65 -12.59 27.77
CA VAL A 290 29.70 -13.82 28.55
C VAL A 290 29.25 -13.41 29.94
N THR A 291 28.01 -13.72 30.31
CA THR A 291 27.60 -13.68 31.70
C THR A 291 28.38 -14.78 32.37
N ASP A 292 29.45 -14.42 33.06
CA ASP A 292 30.09 -15.28 34.03
C ASP A 292 29.00 -15.73 35.02
N PRO A 293 28.82 -17.04 35.26
CA PRO A 293 27.83 -17.56 36.20
C PRO A 293 28.15 -17.22 37.67
N THR A 294 29.19 -16.43 37.93
CA THR A 294 29.65 -16.02 39.26
C THR A 294 29.43 -14.53 39.57
N ALA A 295 28.81 -13.76 38.66
CA ALA A 295 28.42 -12.39 38.97
C ALA A 295 27.18 -12.37 39.87
N ASP A 296 27.44 -12.51 41.18
CA ASP A 296 26.47 -12.22 42.24
C ASP A 296 25.91 -10.80 42.07
N SER A 297 24.58 -10.69 42.09
CA SER A 297 23.82 -9.49 41.75
C SER A 297 23.84 -8.41 42.85
N SER A 298 24.83 -8.45 43.75
CA SER A 298 24.95 -7.60 44.93
C SER A 298 25.92 -6.42 44.73
N GLN A 299 26.74 -6.42 43.68
CA GLN A 299 27.84 -5.46 43.51
C GLN A 299 27.54 -4.27 42.57
N TYR A 300 26.30 -4.11 42.10
CA TYR A 300 25.93 -3.09 41.10
C TYR A 300 25.35 -1.80 41.70
N LEU A 301 25.49 -1.56 43.00
CA LEU A 301 24.97 -0.35 43.68
C LEU A 301 26.05 0.56 44.27
N ASP A 302 27.33 0.33 43.98
CA ASP A 302 28.45 1.14 44.50
C ASP A 302 29.16 2.00 43.43
N ASP A 303 28.42 2.51 42.44
CA ASP A 303 28.94 3.53 41.54
C ASP A 303 29.05 4.89 42.27
N GLN A 304 30.21 5.11 42.90
CA GLN A 304 30.64 6.38 43.48
C GLN A 304 30.98 7.43 42.41
N TYR A 305 29.98 7.89 41.66
CA TYR A 305 30.10 9.09 40.84
C TYR A 305 28.87 9.98 40.97
N TRP A 306 28.59 10.39 42.20
CA TRP A 306 27.73 11.53 42.47
C TRP A 306 28.52 12.55 43.31
N PRO A 307 28.72 13.80 42.85
CA PRO A 307 29.43 14.82 43.62
C PRO A 307 28.70 15.10 44.94
N THR A 308 29.35 14.82 46.06
CA THR A 308 28.83 14.99 47.43
C THR A 308 28.68 16.46 47.87
N ASP A 309 29.12 17.42 47.05
CA ASP A 309 29.17 18.84 47.42
C ASP A 309 27.82 19.59 47.34
N LEU A 310 26.72 18.89 47.01
CA LEU A 310 25.38 19.49 46.96
C LEU A 310 24.50 19.19 48.18
N MET A 311 25.01 18.48 49.20
CA MET A 311 24.23 18.09 50.39
C MET A 311 24.71 18.71 51.71
N ALA A 312 25.66 19.64 51.68
CA ALA A 312 26.15 20.33 52.88
C ALA A 312 26.07 21.85 52.72
N SER A 313 24.86 22.40 52.72
CA SER A 313 24.58 23.82 53.00
C SER A 313 23.11 23.94 53.42
N GLY A 314 22.85 23.68 54.70
CA GLY A 314 21.51 23.67 55.26
C GLY A 314 21.47 23.19 56.71
N LEU A 315 22.36 23.71 57.54
CA LEU A 315 22.19 23.84 59.00
C LEU A 315 22.66 25.23 59.41
#